data_AF-A0A0Q9AHV3-F1
#
_entry.id   AF-A0A0Q9AHV3-F1
#
_cell.length_a   1.000
_cell.length_b   1.000
_cell.length_c   1.000
_cell.angle_alpha   90.00
_cell.angle_beta   90.00
_cell.angle_gamma   90.00
#
_symmetry.space_group_name_H-M   'P 1'
#
loop_
_entity.id
_entity.type
_entity.pdbx_description
1 polymer ?
#
loop_
_entity_poly.entity_id
_entity_poly.type
_entity_poly.pdbx_seq_one_letter_code
_entity_poly.pdbx_strand_id
1 'polypeptide(L)'
;METANRETRAELSAWEGRPVRCAVRLAAAGHDLLAYDCSRPDPVASQPGPGEGLVELAPSQMAALRVFLALTDRLRSRPAPGLAEQVRGAVYDRGVSRWRLHLTQQQMESVAYGFWLHRLTGSAAEANRFDRDYGVVYAPQAQTTENCAAW
;
A
#
# COMPACT_ATOMS: atom_id res chain seq x y z
N MET A 1 -14.80 4.64 -5.08
CA MET A 1 -15.70 3.93 -4.13
C MET A 1 -16.92 3.54 -4.96
N GLU A 2 -17.28 2.26 -5.03
CA GLU A 2 -18.33 1.80 -5.97
C GLU A 2 -19.61 1.48 -5.19
N THR A 3 -20.71 2.16 -5.51
CA THR A 3 -22.01 1.93 -4.86
C THR A 3 -22.63 0.64 -5.36
N ALA A 4 -23.12 -0.19 -4.43
CA ALA A 4 -23.78 -1.45 -4.76
C ALA A 4 -25.08 -1.20 -5.53
N ASN A 5 -25.36 -2.07 -6.50
CA ASN A 5 -26.58 -2.01 -7.30
C ASN A 5 -27.83 -2.28 -6.43
N ARG A 6 -29.01 -2.09 -7.03
CA ARG A 6 -30.30 -2.26 -6.31
C ARG A 6 -30.51 -3.69 -5.80
N GLU A 7 -30.05 -4.69 -6.55
CA GLU A 7 -30.22 -6.10 -6.25
C GLU A 7 -29.38 -6.52 -5.05
N THR A 8 -28.09 -6.19 -5.05
CA THR A 8 -27.17 -6.40 -3.91
C THR A 8 -27.66 -5.69 -2.65
N ARG A 9 -28.25 -4.48 -2.77
CA ARG A 9 -28.85 -3.79 -1.61
C ARG A 9 -30.10 -4.50 -1.07
N ALA A 10 -30.90 -5.13 -1.93
CA ALA A 10 -32.08 -5.88 -1.52
C ALA A 10 -31.69 -7.16 -0.77
N GLU A 11 -30.68 -7.89 -1.27
CA GLU A 11 -30.13 -9.08 -0.60
C GLU A 11 -29.55 -8.74 0.78
N LEU A 12 -28.75 -7.67 0.86
CA LEU A 12 -28.20 -7.19 2.13
C LEU A 12 -29.30 -6.74 3.10
N SER A 13 -30.36 -6.10 2.61
CA SER A 13 -31.51 -5.72 3.44
C SER A 13 -32.26 -6.93 4.00
N ALA A 14 -32.37 -8.00 3.21
CA ALA A 14 -32.96 -9.25 3.66
C ALA A 14 -32.10 -9.95 4.72
N TRP A 15 -30.76 -9.90 4.58
CA TRP A 15 -29.82 -10.46 5.55
C TRP A 15 -29.81 -9.69 6.87
N GLU A 16 -29.85 -8.35 6.82
CA GLU A 16 -29.82 -7.48 8.01
C GLU A 16 -31.19 -7.34 8.70
N GLY A 17 -32.28 -7.80 8.06
CA GLY A 17 -33.65 -7.64 8.58
C GLY A 17 -34.13 -6.18 8.62
N ARG A 18 -33.43 -5.26 7.94
CA ARG A 18 -33.74 -3.83 7.89
C ARG A 18 -33.32 -3.22 6.55
N PRO A 19 -33.95 -2.10 6.11
CA PRO A 19 -33.62 -1.48 4.83
C PRO A 19 -32.19 -0.91 4.79
N VAL A 20 -31.36 -1.42 3.87
CA VAL A 20 -30.01 -0.91 3.60
C VAL A 20 -30.10 0.22 2.57
N ARG A 21 -29.95 1.46 3.05
CA ARG A 21 -30.07 2.67 2.22
C ARG A 21 -28.88 2.88 1.29
N CYS A 22 -27.68 2.52 1.76
CA CYS A 22 -26.47 2.49 0.95
C CYS A 22 -25.64 1.26 1.32
N ALA A 23 -25.03 0.66 0.31
CA ALA A 23 -23.96 -0.30 0.47
C ALA A 23 -22.89 0.10 -0.52
N VAL A 24 -21.64 0.09 -0.08
CA VAL A 24 -20.52 0.52 -0.90
C VAL A 24 -19.46 -0.56 -0.86
N ARG A 25 -18.99 -0.97 -2.04
CA ARG A 25 -17.89 -1.91 -2.15
C ARG A 25 -16.60 -1.13 -1.94
N LEU A 26 -15.75 -1.66 -1.07
CA LEU A 26 -14.38 -1.16 -0.95
C LEU A 26 -13.67 -1.36 -2.29
N ALA A 27 -13.04 -0.30 -2.78
CA ALA A 27 -12.08 -0.43 -3.87
C ALA A 27 -10.92 -1.33 -3.41
N ALA A 28 -10.18 -1.91 -4.35
CA ALA A 28 -9.02 -2.77 -4.03
C ALA A 28 -8.08 -2.10 -3.02
N ALA A 29 -7.74 -0.83 -3.24
CA ALA A 29 -6.93 -0.03 -2.31
C ALA A 29 -7.56 0.15 -0.90
N GLY A 30 -8.89 0.25 -0.80
CA GLY A 30 -9.59 0.36 0.48
C GLY A 30 -9.64 -0.96 1.24
N HIS A 31 -9.70 -2.09 0.53
CA HIS A 31 -9.61 -3.42 1.13
C HIS A 31 -8.19 -3.69 1.64
N ASP A 32 -7.19 -3.32 0.84
CA ASP A 32 -5.77 -3.49 1.18
C ASP A 32 -5.37 -2.65 2.39
N LEU A 33 -5.95 -1.44 2.53
CA LEU A 33 -5.77 -0.59 3.69
C LEU A 33 -6.22 -1.27 4.99
N LEU A 34 -7.41 -1.88 4.99
CA LEU A 34 -7.94 -2.58 6.17
C LEU A 34 -7.09 -3.79 6.55
N ALA A 35 -6.60 -4.53 5.55
CA ALA A 35 -5.69 -5.65 5.80
C ALA A 35 -4.36 -5.19 6.41
N TYR A 36 -3.87 -4.03 6.00
CA TYR A 36 -2.59 -3.46 6.45
C TYR A 36 -2.64 -2.88 7.87
N ASP A 37 -3.72 -2.18 8.22
CA ASP A 37 -3.91 -1.52 9.52
C ASP A 37 -3.78 -2.48 10.72
N CYS A 38 -4.22 -3.73 10.56
CA CYS A 38 -4.16 -4.74 11.60
C CYS A 38 -2.75 -5.26 11.94
N SER A 39 -1.69 -4.86 11.21
CA SER A 39 -0.34 -5.47 11.31
C SER A 39 0.79 -4.44 11.49
N ARG A 40 0.47 -3.25 11.99
CA ARG A 40 1.38 -2.08 12.00
C ARG A 40 2.62 -2.25 12.92
N PRO A 41 3.84 -1.92 12.43
CA PRO A 41 5.04 -1.77 13.25
C PRO A 41 5.34 -0.31 13.66
N ASP A 42 6.19 -0.12 14.69
CA ASP A 42 6.61 1.19 15.22
C ASP A 42 7.66 1.94 14.35
N PRO A 43 7.60 3.28 14.26
CA PRO A 43 8.46 4.07 13.36
C PRO A 43 9.80 4.54 13.97
N VAL A 44 10.88 4.58 13.15
CA VAL A 44 12.21 5.18 13.45
C VAL A 44 12.83 5.80 12.16
N ALA A 45 13.65 6.86 12.23
CA ALA A 45 14.04 7.73 11.08
C ALA A 45 15.55 7.72 10.67
N SER A 46 15.90 7.98 9.37
CA SER A 46 17.09 8.72 8.82
C SER A 46 17.27 8.66 7.27
N GLN A 47 18.27 9.39 6.66
CA GLN A 47 18.39 10.04 5.27
C GLN A 47 19.58 9.53 4.30
N PRO A 48 19.73 9.91 2.98
CA PRO A 48 19.45 9.11 1.75
C PRO A 48 20.54 9.01 0.62
N GLY A 49 20.24 8.38 -0.55
CA GLY A 49 20.97 8.50 -1.85
C GLY A 49 20.44 7.62 -3.05
N PRO A 50 20.69 7.95 -4.35
CA PRO A 50 19.74 7.71 -5.47
C PRO A 50 20.17 6.81 -6.68
N GLY A 51 19.16 6.32 -7.44
CA GLY A 51 19.11 6.11 -8.92
C GLY A 51 19.29 4.68 -9.48
N GLU A 52 18.27 4.10 -10.15
CA GLU A 52 18.11 2.68 -10.59
C GLU A 52 19.15 1.71 -10.05
N GLY A 53 18.81 1.22 -8.88
CA GLY A 53 19.64 1.72 -7.84
C GLY A 53 19.58 0.78 -6.70
N LEU A 54 20.73 0.66 -6.08
CA LEU A 54 20.81 0.26 -4.70
C LEU A 54 19.80 1.10 -3.91
N VAL A 55 18.62 0.52 -3.67
CA VAL A 55 17.58 1.11 -2.85
C VAL A 55 18.01 0.83 -1.43
N GLU A 56 18.36 1.90 -0.73
CA GLU A 56 18.79 1.83 0.65
C GLU A 56 17.61 2.15 1.57
N LEU A 57 16.95 1.12 2.06
CA LEU A 57 15.84 1.27 2.99
C LEU A 57 16.35 1.41 4.42
N ALA A 58 15.80 2.39 5.15
CA ALA A 58 15.95 2.43 6.60
C ALA A 58 15.32 1.18 7.24
N PRO A 59 15.72 0.79 8.47
CA PRO A 59 15.12 -0.35 9.17
C PRO A 59 13.59 -0.31 9.25
N SER A 60 13.02 0.89 9.46
CA SER A 60 11.56 1.11 9.50
C SER A 60 10.88 0.89 8.16
N GLN A 61 11.48 1.37 7.05
CA GLN A 61 10.99 1.11 5.69
C GLN A 61 11.05 -0.39 5.36
N MET A 62 12.13 -1.07 5.74
CA MET A 62 12.26 -2.52 5.56
C MET A 62 11.22 -3.29 6.39
N ALA A 63 10.91 -2.83 7.61
CA ALA A 63 9.85 -3.42 8.44
C ALA A 63 8.47 -3.24 7.81
N ALA A 64 8.13 -2.03 7.35
CA ALA A 64 6.87 -1.75 6.66
C ALA A 64 6.73 -2.56 5.35
N LEU A 65 7.83 -2.74 4.60
CA LEU A 65 7.87 -3.57 3.39
C LEU A 65 7.69 -5.06 3.69
N ARG A 66 8.30 -5.57 4.77
CA ARG A 66 8.09 -6.96 5.20
C ARG A 66 6.65 -7.23 5.59
N VAL A 67 5.99 -6.28 6.26
CA VAL A 67 4.55 -6.38 6.58
C VAL A 67 3.72 -6.40 5.30
N PHE A 68 4.00 -5.51 4.35
CA PHE A 68 3.34 -5.50 3.05
C PHE A 68 3.46 -6.85 2.32
N LEU A 69 4.68 -7.43 2.28
CA LEU A 69 4.91 -8.73 1.65
C LEU A 69 4.28 -9.90 2.42
N ALA A 70 4.23 -9.85 3.75
CA ALA A 70 3.57 -10.88 4.56
C ALA A 70 2.06 -10.93 4.32
N LEU A 71 1.47 -9.83 3.83
CA LEU A 71 0.05 -9.72 3.51
C LEU A 71 -0.28 -10.07 2.05
N THR A 72 0.68 -10.56 1.25
CA THR A 72 0.51 -10.84 -0.19
C THR A 72 -0.78 -11.59 -0.52
N ASP A 73 -1.14 -12.63 0.25
CA ASP A 73 -2.33 -13.46 0.00
C ASP A 73 -3.65 -12.78 0.39
N ARG A 74 -3.59 -11.67 1.15
CA ARG A 74 -4.75 -10.90 1.62
C ARG A 74 -4.96 -9.61 0.82
N LEU A 75 -3.96 -9.18 0.07
CA LEU A 75 -4.01 -7.99 -0.78
C LEU A 75 -4.69 -8.30 -2.11
N ARG A 76 -5.57 -7.39 -2.55
CA ARG A 76 -6.15 -7.41 -3.90
C ARG A 76 -5.16 -6.89 -4.93
N SER A 77 -4.36 -5.88 -4.59
CA SER A 77 -3.24 -5.44 -5.41
C SER A 77 -1.99 -6.24 -5.04
N ARG A 78 -1.65 -7.24 -5.85
CA ARG A 78 -0.49 -8.09 -5.58
C ARG A 78 0.81 -7.29 -5.65
N PRO A 79 1.78 -7.56 -4.75
CA PRO A 79 3.12 -7.05 -4.89
C PRO A 79 3.75 -7.42 -6.23
N ALA A 80 4.64 -6.58 -6.73
CA ALA A 80 5.36 -6.85 -7.97
C ALA A 80 6.13 -8.19 -7.89
N PRO A 81 6.18 -8.97 -8.99
CA PRO A 81 6.91 -10.23 -9.01
C PRO A 81 8.40 -10.02 -8.71
N GLY A 82 9.01 -10.97 -8.00
CA GLY A 82 10.41 -10.89 -7.61
C GLY A 82 10.72 -9.99 -6.41
N LEU A 83 9.76 -9.19 -5.92
CA LEU A 83 10.01 -8.27 -4.80
C LEU A 83 10.31 -9.02 -3.49
N ALA A 84 9.66 -10.16 -3.26
CA ALA A 84 9.90 -10.99 -2.07
C ALA A 84 11.30 -11.63 -2.09
N GLU A 85 11.79 -12.01 -3.27
CA GLU A 85 13.15 -12.52 -3.48
C GLU A 85 14.19 -11.43 -3.23
N GLN A 86 13.95 -10.22 -3.74
CA GLN A 86 14.85 -9.08 -3.51
C GLN A 86 14.94 -8.68 -2.02
N VAL A 87 13.82 -8.71 -1.31
CA VAL A 87 13.79 -8.45 0.15
C VAL A 87 14.49 -9.56 0.94
N ARG A 88 14.43 -10.82 0.50
CA ARG A 88 15.19 -11.93 1.10
C ARG A 88 16.69 -11.81 0.84
N GLY A 89 17.08 -11.36 -0.35
CA GLY A 89 18.47 -11.10 -0.73
C GLY A 89 19.04 -9.78 -0.22
N ALA A 90 18.26 -8.98 0.50
CA ALA A 90 18.68 -7.68 0.98
C ALA A 90 19.83 -7.80 1.98
N VAL A 91 20.83 -6.93 1.85
CA VAL A 91 22.02 -6.91 2.72
C VAL A 91 21.91 -5.73 3.68
N TYR A 92 22.14 -5.97 4.96
CA TYR A 92 22.22 -4.89 5.94
C TYR A 92 23.64 -4.34 6.02
N ASP A 93 23.83 -3.10 5.57
CA ASP A 93 25.09 -2.38 5.77
C ASP A 93 25.09 -1.70 7.15
N ARG A 94 25.98 -2.19 8.03
CA ARG A 94 26.14 -1.67 9.40
C ARG A 94 26.80 -0.29 9.45
N GLY A 95 27.60 0.10 8.45
CA GLY A 95 28.30 1.38 8.38
C GLY A 95 27.35 2.55 8.13
N VAL A 96 26.34 2.35 7.29
CA VAL A 96 25.29 3.35 7.02
C VAL A 96 23.96 3.06 7.74
N SER A 97 23.88 1.91 8.44
CA SER A 97 22.66 1.44 9.12
C SER A 97 21.45 1.30 8.21
N ARG A 98 21.65 0.81 6.97
CA ARG A 98 20.62 0.69 5.93
C ARG A 98 20.57 -0.70 5.29
N TRP A 99 19.38 -1.10 4.84
CA TRP A 99 19.16 -2.29 4.02
C TRP A 99 19.34 -1.95 2.55
N ARG A 100 20.15 -2.72 1.84
CA ARG A 100 20.46 -2.56 0.42
C ARG A 100 19.77 -3.63 -0.40
N LEU A 101 19.01 -3.21 -1.40
CA LEU A 101 18.29 -4.07 -2.33
C LEU A 101 18.30 -3.45 -3.73
N HIS A 102 18.26 -4.29 -4.76
CA HIS A 102 18.18 -3.84 -6.14
C HIS A 102 16.74 -4.00 -6.61
N LEU A 103 16.08 -2.88 -6.92
CA LEU A 103 14.69 -2.87 -7.34
C LEU A 103 14.56 -2.35 -8.77
N THR A 104 13.68 -2.99 -9.54
CA THR A 104 13.21 -2.45 -10.81
C THR A 104 12.18 -1.34 -10.56
N GLN A 105 11.94 -0.48 -11.57
CA GLN A 105 10.91 0.56 -11.48
C GLN A 105 9.53 0.00 -11.06
N GLN A 106 9.11 -1.13 -11.63
CA GLN A 106 7.85 -1.79 -11.27
C GLN A 106 7.82 -2.24 -9.79
N GLN A 107 8.95 -2.69 -9.27
CA GLN A 107 9.08 -3.05 -7.86
C GLN A 107 9.09 -1.82 -6.96
N MET A 108 9.70 -0.71 -7.39
CA MET A 108 9.68 0.56 -6.67
C MET A 108 8.26 1.14 -6.58
N GLU A 109 7.46 1.04 -7.63
CA GLU A 109 6.04 1.42 -7.61
C GLU A 109 5.22 0.57 -6.61
N SER A 110 5.51 -0.73 -6.54
CA SER A 110 4.88 -1.64 -5.58
C SER A 110 5.28 -1.34 -4.13
N VAL A 111 6.55 -0.96 -3.90
CA VAL A 111 7.03 -0.47 -2.60
C VAL A 111 6.36 0.86 -2.23
N ALA A 112 6.23 1.79 -3.17
CA ALA A 112 5.53 3.05 -2.96
C ALA A 112 4.05 2.84 -2.62
N TYR A 113 3.39 1.86 -3.23
CA TYR A 113 2.04 1.44 -2.86
C TYR A 113 1.98 0.92 -1.41
N GLY A 114 2.91 0.06 -1.00
CA GLY A 114 3.01 -0.43 0.37
C GLY A 114 3.23 0.69 1.39
N PHE A 115 4.08 1.68 1.08
CA PHE A 115 4.27 2.85 1.95
C PHE A 115 3.08 3.81 1.93
N TRP A 116 2.35 3.92 0.82
CA TRP A 116 1.09 4.67 0.77
C TRP A 116 0.01 4.05 1.66
N LEU A 117 -0.10 2.72 1.69
CA LEU A 117 -0.96 2.01 2.66
C LEU A 117 -0.53 2.32 4.10
N HIS A 118 0.78 2.24 4.39
CA HIS A 118 1.33 2.58 5.71
C HIS A 118 1.07 4.04 6.13
N ARG A 119 1.10 4.97 5.17
CA ARG A 119 0.79 6.39 5.39
C ARG A 119 -0.63 6.58 5.88
N LEU A 120 -1.60 5.89 5.28
CA LEU A 120 -3.01 6.02 5.62
C LEU A 120 -3.34 5.44 7.00
N THR A 121 -2.52 4.52 7.51
CA THR A 121 -2.66 3.93 8.85
C THR A 121 -1.95 4.73 9.94
N GLY A 122 -1.34 5.89 9.63
CA GLY A 122 -0.92 6.88 10.63
C GLY A 122 0.56 7.24 10.69
N SER A 123 1.39 6.91 9.69
CA SER A 123 2.73 7.51 9.53
C SER A 123 3.05 7.81 8.07
N ALA A 124 3.01 9.09 7.69
CA ALA A 124 3.40 9.52 6.34
C ALA A 124 4.92 9.55 6.14
N ALA A 125 5.72 9.33 7.19
CA ALA A 125 7.16 9.56 7.16
C ALA A 125 7.90 8.63 6.19
N GLU A 126 7.49 7.36 6.12
CA GLU A 126 8.06 6.33 5.24
C GLU A 126 7.78 6.64 3.77
N ALA A 127 6.52 7.00 3.45
CA ALA A 127 6.11 7.39 2.11
C ALA A 127 6.79 8.69 1.65
N ASN A 128 6.84 9.70 2.51
CA ASN A 128 7.49 10.98 2.21
C ASN A 128 9.01 10.83 2.05
N ARG A 129 9.64 9.89 2.78
CA ARG A 129 11.06 9.55 2.60
C ARG A 129 11.30 8.89 1.25
N PHE A 130 10.48 7.90 0.90
CA PHE A 130 10.64 7.18 -0.37
C PHE A 130 10.41 8.11 -1.58
N ASP A 131 9.43 9.00 -1.49
CA ASP A 131 9.21 10.07 -2.47
C ASP A 131 10.44 10.98 -2.61
N ARG A 132 10.95 11.51 -1.49
CA ARG A 132 12.14 12.39 -1.53
C ARG A 132 13.36 11.72 -2.14
N ASP A 133 13.60 10.46 -1.79
CA ASP A 133 14.84 9.75 -2.11
C ASP A 133 14.83 9.20 -3.54
N TYR A 134 13.65 8.83 -4.05
CA TYR A 134 13.49 8.11 -5.32
C TYR A 134 12.51 8.75 -6.31
N GLY A 135 11.77 9.79 -5.91
CA GLY A 135 10.77 10.47 -6.75
C GLY A 135 9.53 9.62 -7.07
N VAL A 136 9.32 8.51 -6.35
CA VAL A 136 8.22 7.58 -6.61
C VAL A 136 7.10 7.81 -5.59
N VAL A 137 5.98 8.34 -6.07
CA VAL A 137 4.74 8.51 -5.30
C VAL A 137 3.65 7.64 -5.88
N TYR A 138 3.04 6.81 -5.04
CA TYR A 138 1.76 6.23 -5.38
C TYR A 138 0.65 7.24 -5.10
N ALA A 139 0.08 7.81 -6.15
CA ALA A 139 -1.16 8.56 -6.08
C ALA A 139 -2.29 7.64 -6.57
N PRO A 140 -3.31 7.34 -5.75
CA PRO A 140 -4.49 6.64 -6.25
C PRO A 140 -5.08 7.53 -7.34
N GLN A 141 -5.23 6.99 -8.56
CA GLN A 141 -5.96 7.69 -9.60
C GLN A 141 -7.33 8.02 -9.03
N ALA A 142 -7.64 9.32 -8.93
CA ALA A 142 -8.98 9.77 -8.66
C ALA A 142 -9.81 9.23 -9.82
N GLN A 143 -10.51 8.12 -9.59
CA GLN A 143 -11.56 7.67 -10.49
C GLN A 143 -12.60 8.78 -10.41
N THR A 144 -12.52 9.69 -11.37
CA THR A 144 -13.47 10.75 -11.62
C THR A 144 -14.85 10.16 -11.47
N THR A 145 -15.58 10.63 -10.45
CA THR A 145 -17.02 10.46 -10.32
C THR A 145 -17.70 11.22 -11.46
N GLU A 146 -17.60 10.70 -12.68
CA GLU A 146 -18.50 11.01 -13.79
C GLU A 146 -19.53 9.89 -13.84
N ASN A 147 -20.53 9.99 -12.96
CA ASN A 147 -21.89 9.50 -13.21
C ASN A 147 -22.76 9.88 -12.01
N CYS A 148 -22.95 11.18 -11.83
CA CYS A 148 -24.13 11.71 -11.15
C CYS A 148 -25.00 12.41 -12.20
N ALA A 149 -25.49 11.64 -13.17
CA ALA A 149 -26.56 12.07 -14.06
C ALA A 149 -27.80 11.22 -13.75
N ALA A 150 -28.64 11.83 -12.90
CA ALA A 150 -30.06 11.63 -12.68
C ALA A 150 -30.78 10.53 -13.48
N TRP A 151 -31.38 9.58 -12.77
CA TRP A 151 -32.79 9.15 -12.91
C TRP A 151 -33.31 8.71 -11.54
#